data_AF-A0A7S4EN14-F1
#
_entry.id   AF-A0A7S4EN14-F1
#
_cell.length_a   1.000
_cell.length_b   1.000
_cell.length_c   1.000
_cell.angle_alpha   90.00
_cell.angle_beta   90.00
_cell.angle_gamma   90.00
#
_symmetry.space_group_name_H-M   'P 1'
#
loop_
_entity.id
_entity.type
_entity.pdbx_description
1 polymer ?
#
loop_
_entity_poly.entity_id
_entity_poly.type
_entity_poly.pdbx_seq_one_letter_code
_entity_poly.pdbx_strand_id
1 'polypeptide(L)'
;MPPVRPQNLNSAFQMAFEQAKARLPELTHDQQVARLYRNSLRLLSSWCIDRDIFNEEATKIRFQFDEERGCRPEKATRLLREGEEKLWNYTHPDPYRNSIMPGGTKFMRNPPLPMDVCFPDGNYPADAPSYEIDPDWSKSDPTTKGYTLIDYGKKNME
;
A
#
# COMPACT_ATOMS: atom_id res chain seq x y z
N MET A 1 -43.12 26.26 10.24
CA MET A 1 -42.22 25.09 10.07
C MET A 1 -40.83 25.60 9.81
N PRO A 2 -39.80 25.22 10.59
CA PRO A 2 -38.42 25.53 10.22
C PRO A 2 -38.07 24.82 8.90
N PRO A 3 -37.22 25.42 8.05
CA PRO A 3 -36.80 24.76 6.81
C PRO A 3 -36.10 23.44 7.15
N VAL A 4 -36.52 22.36 6.50
CA VAL A 4 -35.86 21.05 6.58
C VAL A 4 -34.45 21.23 6.04
N ARG A 5 -33.47 21.27 6.95
CA ARG A 5 -32.05 21.31 6.61
C ARG A 5 -31.75 19.99 5.88
N PRO A 6 -31.30 19.97 4.61
CA PRO A 6 -30.98 18.72 3.94
C PRO A 6 -29.88 18.03 4.75
N GLN A 7 -30.13 16.78 5.14
CA GLN A 7 -29.17 15.96 5.85
C GLN A 7 -27.95 15.75 4.93
N ASN A 8 -26.93 16.56 5.21
CA ASN A 8 -25.51 16.36 4.98
C ASN A 8 -25.11 16.10 3.51
N LEU A 9 -24.78 17.16 2.77
CA LEU A 9 -24.02 17.08 1.51
C LEU A 9 -22.86 16.08 1.57
N ASN A 10 -22.19 15.97 2.72
CA ASN A 10 -21.10 15.03 2.96
C ASN A 10 -21.50 13.55 2.78
N SER A 11 -22.70 13.12 3.19
CA SER A 11 -23.11 11.72 2.99
C SER A 11 -23.45 11.42 1.53
N ALA A 12 -24.10 12.35 0.83
CA ALA A 12 -24.35 12.21 -0.61
C ALA A 12 -23.03 12.16 -1.41
N PHE A 13 -22.04 12.98 -1.04
CA PHE A 13 -20.70 12.94 -1.63
C PHE A 13 -19.96 11.65 -1.29
N GLN A 14 -20.05 11.15 -0.05
CA GLN A 14 -19.45 9.86 0.33
C GLN A 14 -20.09 8.69 -0.43
N MET A 15 -21.41 8.66 -0.57
CA MET A 15 -22.12 7.63 -1.35
C MET A 15 -21.76 7.71 -2.84
N ALA A 16 -21.71 8.91 -3.42
CA ALA A 16 -21.28 9.10 -4.81
C ALA A 16 -19.82 8.69 -5.01
N PHE A 17 -18.94 9.00 -4.05
CA PHE A 17 -17.56 8.55 -4.05
C PHE A 17 -17.46 7.03 -3.94
N GLU A 18 -18.19 6.39 -3.03
CA GLU A 18 -18.21 4.92 -2.91
C GLU A 18 -18.70 4.24 -4.18
N GLN A 19 -19.68 4.85 -4.88
CA GLN A 19 -20.18 4.36 -6.15
C GLN A 19 -19.16 4.55 -7.30
N ALA A 20 -18.41 5.65 -7.29
CA ALA A 20 -17.44 5.99 -8.33
C ALA A 20 -16.04 5.40 -8.10
N LYS A 21 -15.71 5.03 -6.85
CA LYS A 21 -14.43 4.43 -6.50
C LYS A 21 -14.34 3.04 -7.13
N ALA A 22 -13.37 2.84 -8.01
CA ALA A 22 -13.05 1.52 -8.53
C ALA A 22 -12.83 0.56 -7.35
N ARG A 23 -13.61 -0.53 -7.29
CA ARG A 23 -13.51 -1.53 -6.23
C ARG A 23 -12.19 -2.28 -6.43
N LEU A 24 -11.24 -2.05 -5.53
CA LEU A 24 -10.03 -2.85 -5.44
C LEU A 24 -10.41 -4.33 -5.30
N PRO A 25 -9.66 -5.27 -5.90
CA PRO A 25 -9.91 -6.68 -5.71
C PRO A 25 -9.83 -7.04 -4.22
N GLU A 26 -10.78 -7.84 -3.74
CA GLU A 26 -10.76 -8.34 -2.37
C GLU A 26 -9.55 -9.26 -2.17
N LEU A 27 -8.87 -9.07 -1.04
CA LEU A 27 -7.66 -9.81 -0.72
C LEU A 27 -8.03 -11.20 -0.20
N THR A 28 -7.34 -12.22 -0.70
CA THR A 28 -7.44 -13.55 -0.11
C THR A 28 -6.90 -13.54 1.31
N HIS A 29 -7.33 -14.48 2.15
CA HIS A 29 -6.84 -14.58 3.53
C HIS A 29 -5.31 -14.65 3.58
N ASP A 30 -4.70 -15.47 2.72
CA ASP A 30 -3.24 -15.58 2.62
C ASP A 30 -2.56 -14.25 2.27
N GLN A 31 -3.17 -13.45 1.38
CA GLN A 31 -2.66 -12.11 1.04
C GLN A 31 -2.77 -11.16 2.23
N GLN A 32 -3.86 -11.22 3.00
CA GLN A 32 -4.03 -10.40 4.20
C GLN A 32 -3.00 -10.76 5.27
N VAL A 33 -2.79 -12.07 5.54
CA VAL A 33 -1.76 -12.55 6.48
C VAL A 33 -0.36 -12.14 6.02
N ALA A 34 -0.05 -12.29 4.73
CA ALA A 34 1.24 -11.87 4.18
C ALA A 34 1.49 -10.36 4.32
N ARG A 35 0.44 -9.54 4.15
CA ARG A 35 0.50 -8.09 4.37
C ARG A 35 0.70 -7.75 5.84
N LEU A 36 -0.04 -8.41 6.74
CA LEU A 36 0.12 -8.24 8.18
C LEU A 36 1.55 -8.55 8.63
N TYR A 37 2.12 -9.67 8.17
CA TYR A 37 3.51 -10.06 8.44
C TYR A 37 4.52 -9.05 7.88
N ARG A 38 4.32 -8.56 6.65
CA ARG A 38 5.21 -7.54 6.08
C ARG A 38 5.13 -6.23 6.86
N ASN A 39 3.94 -5.83 7.28
CA ASN A 39 3.72 -4.60 8.03
C ASN A 39 4.28 -4.70 9.45
N SER A 40 4.18 -5.86 10.11
CA SER A 40 4.77 -6.06 11.44
C SER A 40 6.29 -5.92 11.41
N LEU A 41 6.97 -6.47 10.40
CA LEU A 41 8.42 -6.29 10.23
C LEU A 41 8.82 -4.86 9.89
N ARG A 42 8.05 -4.16 9.05
CA ARG A 42 8.29 -2.73 8.76
C ARG A 42 8.10 -1.86 9.99
N LEU A 43 7.08 -2.17 10.79
CA LEU A 43 6.82 -1.49 12.06
C LEU A 43 7.97 -1.74 13.04
N LEU A 44 8.40 -2.99 13.19
CA LEU A 44 9.55 -3.36 14.02
C LEU A 44 10.80 -2.60 13.58
N SER A 45 11.06 -2.51 12.27
CA SER A 45 12.19 -1.73 11.74
C SER A 45 12.09 -0.23 11.97
N SER A 46 10.90 0.31 12.23
CA SER A 46 10.72 1.73 12.56
C SER A 46 11.01 2.02 14.03
N TRP A 47 10.78 1.04 14.91
CA TRP A 47 11.10 1.14 16.34
C TRP A 47 12.55 0.75 16.65
N CYS A 48 13.04 -0.33 16.05
CA CYS A 48 14.37 -0.85 16.29
C CYS A 48 15.37 -0.17 15.33
N ILE A 49 16.27 0.63 15.89
CA ILE A 49 17.38 1.23 15.14
C ILE A 49 18.48 0.18 14.90
N ASP A 50 18.80 -0.62 15.93
CA ASP A 50 19.88 -1.61 15.88
C ASP A 50 19.45 -2.91 15.20
N ARG A 51 20.36 -3.45 14.37
CA ARG A 51 20.06 -4.62 13.53
C ARG A 51 20.00 -5.93 14.30
N ASP A 52 20.78 -6.06 15.36
CA ASP A 52 20.80 -7.28 16.17
C ASP A 52 19.47 -7.47 16.91
N ILE A 53 18.99 -6.40 17.56
CA ILE A 53 17.67 -6.37 18.19
C ILE A 53 16.57 -6.65 17.16
N PHE A 54 16.65 -6.02 15.99
CA PHE A 54 15.71 -6.29 14.90
C PHE A 54 15.68 -7.77 14.52
N ASN A 55 16.84 -8.41 14.36
CA ASN A 55 16.91 -9.81 13.93
C ASN A 55 16.33 -10.75 15.00
N GLU A 56 16.63 -10.52 16.27
CA GLU A 56 16.08 -11.29 17.38
C GLU A 56 14.54 -11.18 17.45
N GLU A 57 14.02 -9.95 17.42
CA GLU A 57 12.57 -9.71 17.48
C GLU A 57 11.85 -10.17 16.20
N ALA A 58 12.44 -9.98 15.02
CA ALA A 58 11.88 -10.46 13.76
C ALA A 58 11.77 -12.00 13.75
N THR A 59 12.74 -12.69 14.35
CA THR A 59 12.71 -14.16 14.50
C THR A 59 11.57 -14.60 15.42
N LYS A 60 11.34 -13.87 16.52
CA LYS A 60 10.19 -14.13 17.41
C LYS A 60 8.86 -13.91 16.70
N ILE A 61 8.72 -12.84 15.91
CA ILE A 61 7.52 -12.61 15.09
C ILE A 61 7.35 -13.77 14.11
N ARG A 62 8.41 -14.18 13.41
CA ARG A 62 8.31 -15.30 12.46
C ARG A 62 7.84 -16.59 13.14
N PHE A 63 8.40 -16.91 14.30
CA PHE A 63 8.00 -18.08 15.09
C PHE A 63 6.50 -18.05 15.45
N GLN A 64 5.97 -16.90 15.88
CA GLN A 64 4.53 -16.75 16.20
C GLN A 64 3.63 -17.03 14.98
N PHE A 65 4.02 -16.58 13.79
CA PHE A 65 3.27 -16.86 12.56
C PHE A 65 3.40 -18.33 12.13
N ASP A 66 4.54 -18.95 12.36
CA ASP A 66 4.79 -20.34 11.98
C ASP A 66 4.08 -21.33 12.92
N GLU A 67 3.95 -21.00 14.22
CA GLU A 67 3.21 -21.80 15.21
C GLU A 67 1.72 -21.93 14.88
N GLU A 68 1.11 -20.87 14.34
CA GLU A 68 -0.32 -20.83 13.98
C GLU A 68 -0.59 -21.14 12.50
N ARG A 69 0.42 -21.64 11.79
CA ARG A 69 0.31 -22.01 10.37
C ARG A 69 -0.63 -23.21 10.21
N GLY A 70 -1.61 -23.06 9.31
CA GLY A 70 -2.57 -24.14 9.02
C GLY A 70 -3.63 -24.33 10.10
N CYS A 71 -3.85 -23.33 10.96
CA CYS A 71 -4.93 -23.35 11.93
C CYS A 71 -6.33 -23.39 11.26
N ARG A 72 -7.34 -23.77 12.03
CA ARG A 72 -8.75 -23.77 11.58
C ARG A 72 -9.16 -22.37 11.09
N PRO A 73 -10.01 -22.25 10.06
CA PRO A 73 -10.37 -20.97 9.46
C PRO A 73 -10.99 -19.97 10.46
N GLU A 74 -11.82 -20.46 11.40
CA GLU A 74 -12.41 -19.65 12.47
C GLU A 74 -11.35 -19.06 13.42
N LYS A 75 -10.28 -19.81 13.68
CA LYS A 75 -9.15 -19.34 14.49
C LYS A 75 -8.32 -18.35 13.69
N ALA A 76 -8.10 -18.62 12.39
CA ALA A 76 -7.29 -17.77 11.51
C ALA A 76 -7.87 -16.36 11.34
N THR A 77 -9.18 -16.23 11.15
CA THR A 77 -9.84 -14.91 11.05
C THR A 77 -9.75 -14.12 12.37
N ARG A 78 -9.90 -14.81 13.51
CA ARG A 78 -9.73 -14.20 14.83
C ARG A 78 -8.30 -13.73 15.06
N LEU A 79 -7.31 -14.57 14.78
CA LEU A 79 -5.89 -14.22 14.93
C LEU A 79 -5.48 -13.07 14.01
N LEU A 80 -6.04 -13.01 12.80
CA LEU A 80 -5.79 -11.89 11.89
C LEU A 80 -6.28 -10.57 12.48
N ARG A 81 -7.52 -10.55 13.01
CA ARG A 81 -8.09 -9.38 13.68
C ARG A 81 -7.27 -8.95 14.91
N GLU A 82 -6.89 -9.92 15.75
CA GLU A 82 -6.05 -9.68 16.94
C GLU A 82 -4.66 -9.14 16.53
N GLY A 83 -4.10 -9.65 15.44
CA GLY A 83 -2.83 -9.19 14.88
C GLY A 83 -2.90 -7.78 14.30
N GLU A 84 -4.00 -7.43 13.62
CA GLU A 84 -4.24 -6.07 13.13
C GLU A 84 -4.42 -5.06 14.27
N GLU A 85 -5.16 -5.43 15.31
CA GLU A 85 -5.31 -4.61 16.53
C GLU A 85 -3.97 -4.39 17.22
N LYS A 86 -3.16 -5.45 17.33
CA LYS A 86 -1.79 -5.33 17.85
C LYS A 86 -0.95 -4.40 16.98
N LEU A 87 -0.98 -4.57 15.65
CA LEU A 87 -0.25 -3.71 14.73
C LEU A 87 -0.64 -2.23 14.91
N TRP A 88 -1.94 -1.95 15.04
CA TRP A 88 -2.47 -0.61 15.26
C TRP A 88 -1.94 0.00 16.57
N ASN A 89 -2.04 -0.74 17.67
CA ASN A 89 -1.62 -0.27 19.00
C ASN A 89 -0.13 0.07 19.08
N TYR A 90 0.71 -0.65 18.33
CA TYR A 90 2.16 -0.43 18.29
C TYR A 90 2.60 0.49 17.15
N THR A 91 1.68 1.16 16.44
CA THR A 91 2.02 2.03 15.31
C THR A 91 3.02 3.12 15.72
N HIS A 92 4.13 3.22 14.99
CA HIS A 92 5.12 4.27 15.22
C HIS A 92 4.57 5.62 14.73
N PRO A 93 4.72 6.73 15.48
CA PRO A 93 4.20 8.04 15.07
C PRO A 93 4.82 8.57 13.77
N ASP A 94 6.09 8.23 13.49
CA ASP A 94 6.80 8.61 12.26
C ASP A 94 7.47 7.39 11.60
N PRO A 95 6.72 6.54 10.87
CA PRO A 95 7.24 5.29 10.35
C PRO A 95 8.27 5.52 9.24
N TYR A 96 9.31 4.68 9.17
CA TYR A 96 10.30 4.78 8.10
C TYR A 96 9.65 4.56 6.72
N ARG A 97 9.86 5.53 5.82
CA ARG A 97 9.43 5.47 4.42
C ARG A 97 10.63 5.63 3.50
N ASN A 98 10.70 4.80 2.47
CA ASN A 98 11.71 4.98 1.43
C ASN A 98 11.49 6.35 0.75
N SER A 99 12.58 7.09 0.58
CA SER A 99 12.60 8.46 0.07
C SER A 99 11.79 8.69 -1.21
N ILE A 100 11.80 7.74 -2.16
CA ILE A 100 11.12 7.88 -3.46
C ILE A 100 9.65 7.46 -3.43
N MET A 101 9.21 6.74 -2.39
CA MET A 101 7.86 6.20 -2.30
C MET A 101 6.86 7.24 -1.82
N PRO A 102 5.55 7.06 -2.02
CA PRO A 102 4.54 7.94 -1.45
C PRO A 102 4.72 8.16 0.06
N GLY A 103 4.86 9.43 0.46
CA GLY A 103 5.15 9.85 1.83
C GLY A 103 6.64 9.89 2.19
N GLY A 104 7.54 9.61 1.25
CA GLY A 104 8.99 9.78 1.39
C GLY A 104 9.45 11.21 1.05
N THR A 105 10.67 11.54 1.47
CA THR A 105 11.24 12.90 1.35
C THR A 105 11.57 13.34 -0.08
N LYS A 106 11.66 12.42 -1.04
CA LYS A 106 11.95 12.67 -2.46
C LYS A 106 10.77 12.33 -3.38
N PHE A 107 9.62 11.96 -2.82
CA PHE A 107 8.43 11.65 -3.60
C PHE A 107 8.01 12.86 -4.45
N MET A 108 7.77 12.66 -5.74
CA MET A 108 7.39 13.71 -6.70
C MET A 108 8.33 14.94 -6.72
N ARG A 109 9.60 14.77 -6.31
CA ARG A 109 10.57 15.88 -6.35
C ARG A 109 10.98 16.27 -7.77
N ASN A 110 11.07 15.29 -8.67
CA ASN A 110 11.42 15.49 -10.08
C ASN A 110 10.67 14.47 -10.97
N PRO A 111 9.33 14.55 -11.07
CA PRO A 111 8.59 13.69 -11.98
C PRO A 111 8.96 14.04 -13.43
N PRO A 112 9.13 13.05 -14.32
CA PRO A 112 9.31 13.34 -15.74
C PRO A 112 8.05 14.03 -16.27
N LEU A 113 8.24 15.05 -17.11
CA LEU A 113 7.13 15.67 -17.81
C LEU A 113 6.51 14.64 -18.77
N PRO A 114 5.17 14.64 -18.95
CA PRO A 114 4.54 13.78 -19.94
C PRO A 114 5.13 14.03 -21.33
N MET A 115 5.47 12.95 -22.04
CA MET A 115 6.15 13.04 -23.33
C MET A 115 5.33 13.81 -24.37
N ASP A 116 4.00 13.69 -24.33
CA ASP A 116 3.07 14.42 -25.20
C ASP A 116 3.12 15.93 -25.01
N VAL A 117 3.51 16.39 -23.81
CA VAL A 117 3.69 17.81 -23.50
C VAL A 117 5.06 18.30 -24.00
N CYS A 118 6.10 17.47 -23.87
CA CYS A 118 7.45 17.80 -24.34
C CYS A 118 7.57 17.77 -25.87
N PHE A 119 6.89 16.82 -26.53
CA PHE A 119 6.95 16.56 -27.96
C PHE A 119 5.52 16.47 -28.52
N PRO A 120 4.81 17.61 -28.65
CA PRO A 120 3.43 17.62 -29.13
C PRO A 120 3.26 17.09 -30.56
N ASP A 121 4.33 17.11 -31.35
CA ASP A 121 4.35 16.58 -32.72
C ASP A 121 4.43 15.05 -32.78
N GLY A 122 4.55 14.37 -31.63
CA GLY A 122 4.71 12.91 -31.53
C GLY A 122 6.08 12.40 -32.00
N ASN A 123 7.01 13.30 -32.37
CA ASN A 123 8.37 12.95 -32.76
C ASN A 123 9.25 12.79 -31.52
N TYR A 124 9.11 11.64 -30.85
CA TYR A 124 9.91 11.32 -29.67
C TYR A 124 11.35 10.98 -30.06
N PRO A 125 12.35 11.37 -29.25
CA PRO A 125 13.73 11.02 -29.51
C PRO A 125 13.97 9.52 -29.35
N ALA A 126 14.94 8.96 -30.09
CA ALA A 126 15.16 7.51 -30.18
C ALA A 126 15.56 6.86 -28.83
N ASP A 127 16.02 7.65 -27.88
CA ASP A 127 16.40 7.26 -26.52
C ASP A 127 15.25 7.37 -25.50
N ALA A 128 14.08 7.89 -25.91
CA ALA A 128 12.92 8.00 -25.04
C ALA A 128 12.44 6.62 -24.55
N PRO A 129 12.04 6.49 -23.28
CA PRO A 129 11.46 5.25 -22.78
C PRO A 129 10.16 4.94 -23.53
N SER A 130 10.03 3.71 -24.02
CA SER A 130 8.82 3.22 -24.71
C SER A 130 7.66 2.87 -23.77
N TYR A 131 7.89 2.97 -22.45
CA TYR A 131 6.92 2.64 -21.41
C TYR A 131 6.63 3.88 -20.55
N GLU A 132 5.39 3.98 -20.11
CA GLU A 132 4.97 4.96 -19.10
C GLU A 132 5.56 4.59 -17.73
N ILE A 133 5.91 5.59 -16.93
CA ILE A 133 6.48 5.43 -15.59
C ILE A 133 5.46 5.96 -14.57
N ASP A 134 5.17 5.16 -13.56
CA ASP A 134 4.27 5.54 -12.47
C ASP A 134 4.95 6.55 -11.53
N PRO A 135 4.19 7.31 -10.70
CA PRO A 135 4.76 8.30 -9.78
C PRO A 135 5.76 7.76 -8.74
N ASP A 136 5.78 6.45 -8.51
CA ASP A 136 6.71 5.73 -7.63
C ASP A 136 7.91 5.12 -8.39
N TRP A 137 8.11 5.51 -9.66
CA TRP A 137 9.22 5.14 -10.54
C TRP A 137 9.22 3.71 -11.07
N SER A 138 8.11 2.97 -10.91
CA SER A 138 7.93 1.67 -11.58
C SER A 138 7.50 1.83 -13.03
N LYS A 139 7.73 0.78 -13.83
CA LYS A 139 7.15 0.68 -15.17
C LYS A 139 5.64 0.48 -15.02
N SER A 140 4.86 1.35 -15.64
CA SER A 140 3.41 1.21 -15.62
C SER A 140 3.00 0.00 -16.47
N ASP A 141 2.13 -0.82 -15.94
CA ASP A 141 1.49 -1.91 -16.67
C ASP A 141 0.13 -1.41 -17.20
N PRO A 142 -0.13 -1.47 -18.52
CA PRO A 142 -1.44 -1.13 -19.11
C PRO A 142 -2.62 -1.85 -18.42
N THR A 143 -2.38 -3.06 -17.90
CA THR A 143 -3.37 -3.88 -17.20
C THR A 143 -3.72 -3.34 -15.81
N THR A 144 -2.80 -2.59 -15.19
CA THR A 144 -2.90 -2.07 -13.82
C THR A 144 -3.27 -0.58 -13.79
N LYS A 145 -3.45 0.06 -14.97
CA LYS A 145 -3.88 1.47 -15.08
C LYS A 145 -5.18 1.69 -14.28
N GLY A 146 -5.06 2.37 -13.13
CA GLY A 146 -6.16 2.61 -12.17
C GLY A 146 -5.83 2.25 -10.71
N TYR A 147 -4.78 1.44 -10.46
CA TYR A 147 -4.33 1.06 -9.12
C TYR A 147 -2.96 1.70 -8.81
N THR A 148 -2.94 3.03 -8.70
CA THR A 148 -1.72 3.86 -8.58
C THR A 148 -0.98 3.75 -7.24
N LEU A 149 -1.36 2.80 -6.38
CA LEU A 149 -0.61 2.45 -5.19
C LEU A 149 -0.22 0.97 -5.29
N ILE A 150 0.92 0.76 -5.95
CA ILE A 150 1.54 -0.54 -6.05
C ILE A 150 1.89 -0.99 -4.64
N ASP A 151 1.14 -1.95 -4.12
CA ASP A 151 1.60 -2.74 -2.98
C ASP A 151 2.79 -3.58 -3.48
N TYR A 152 3.99 -3.23 -3.02
CA TYR A 152 5.25 -3.98 -3.23
C TYR A 152 5.21 -5.45 -2.76
N GLY A 153 4.04 -5.97 -2.41
CA GLY A 153 3.78 -7.36 -2.08
C GLY A 153 3.44 -8.28 -3.24
N LYS A 154 3.07 -7.76 -4.42
CA LYS A 154 2.98 -8.59 -5.62
C LYS A 154 4.39 -8.83 -6.15
N LYS A 155 4.93 -10.01 -5.85
CA LYS A 155 6.02 -10.58 -6.65
C LYS A 155 5.41 -10.77 -8.04
N ASN A 156 5.91 -10.06 -9.04
CA ASN A 156 5.60 -10.34 -10.44
C ASN A 156 5.90 -11.82 -10.66
N MET A 157 4.85 -12.64 -10.71
CA MET A 157 4.98 -14.01 -11.19
C MET A 157 5.01 -13.87 -12.71
N GLU A 158 6.17 -14.17 -13.29
CA GLU A 158 6.19 -14.85 -14.58
C GLU A 158 5.39 -16.16 -14.47
#